data_AF-Q4Q2D2-F1
#
_entry.id   AF-Q4Q2D2-F1
#
_cell.length_a   1.000
_cell.length_b   1.000
_cell.length_c   1.000
_cell.angle_alpha   90.00
_cell.angle_beta   90.00
_cell.angle_gamma   90.00
#
_symmetry.space_group_name_H-M   'P 1'
#
loop_
_entity.id
_entity.type
_entity.pdbx_description
1 polymer ?
#
loop_
_entity_poly.entity_id
_entity_poly.type
_entity_poly.pdbx_seq_one_letter_code
_entity_poly.pdbx_strand_id
1 'polypeptide(L)'
;MRAQIVDLTCKLGESNKQRALLEASFGRTATLPALYVAQSQDFMCAHAIDAACLLVDAVLPSQSGGGPGQCKGTAEASPAWSPTLQSTTTESLQRIVKDQSDRLKEAHHALKRLTNELQQRTAALHQQDATLADLKRRLVELEACNTSLKQQLMNVPNTEEWKHAQEELDQQLARTRLEYESRESQLVLQHSTEVQALKALHEREVQEMQREQRDAVAQAVQNALASSSPTLVRGGAHPPGIRDGAADGPHPCKTDDDAYLDLLNDYQAMEMQCAAATQERDAVAAEQQMLLRELQELLQTAGGPLSASAANGISTTAATTADGSQPTAGRDSFTHTADLKEAVRRIHEQRLTFVKLQEELMHSRREVTQLRRFKAGLPEDGLSAQQLQYVRSVVVQLLCSLNDIRVARHLLPVLSMLLKFTDDDLQAITKAMLQ
;
A
#
# COMPACT_ATOMS: atom_id res chain seq x y z
N MET A 1 6.08 1.93 -7.21
CA MET A 1 7.02 2.44 -6.19
C MET A 1 7.95 3.54 -6.69
N ARG A 2 8.87 3.31 -7.65
CA ARG A 2 9.82 4.37 -8.10
C ARG A 2 9.13 5.65 -8.61
N ALA A 3 8.04 5.52 -9.37
CA ALA A 3 7.25 6.68 -9.84
C ALA A 3 6.57 7.46 -8.69
N GLN A 4 6.10 6.77 -7.64
CA GLN A 4 5.53 7.41 -6.45
C GLN A 4 6.59 8.16 -5.63
N ILE A 5 7.80 7.61 -5.53
CA ILE A 5 8.90 8.30 -4.83
C ILE A 5 9.28 9.58 -5.58
N VAL A 6 9.34 9.55 -6.92
CA VAL A 6 9.60 10.73 -7.74
C VAL A 6 8.48 11.77 -7.57
N ASP A 7 7.21 11.36 -7.62
CA ASP A 7 6.06 12.25 -7.44
C ASP A 7 6.04 12.92 -6.05
N LEU A 8 6.29 12.15 -4.99
CA LEU A 8 6.38 12.67 -3.62
C LEU A 8 7.56 13.62 -3.43
N THR A 9 8.69 13.35 -4.09
CA THR A 9 9.88 14.22 -4.03
C THR A 9 9.61 15.56 -4.74
N CYS A 10 8.92 15.54 -5.88
CA CYS A 10 8.49 16.75 -6.59
C CYS A 10 7.53 17.59 -5.73
N LYS A 11 6.51 16.96 -5.13
CA LYS A 11 5.54 17.64 -4.25
C LYS A 11 6.19 18.24 -3.00
N LEU A 12 7.19 17.56 -2.43
CA LEU A 12 7.96 18.09 -1.31
C LEU A 12 8.78 19.33 -1.73
N GLY A 13 9.36 19.30 -2.93
CA GLY A 13 10.05 20.45 -3.50
C GLY A 13 9.15 21.67 -3.73
N GLU A 14 7.92 21.45 -4.20
CA GLU A 14 6.92 22.51 -4.38
C GLU A 14 6.45 23.11 -3.05
N SER A 15 6.19 22.26 -2.05
CA SER A 15 5.83 22.69 -0.69
C SER A 15 6.93 23.55 -0.04
N ASN A 16 8.19 23.13 -0.18
CA ASN A 16 9.33 23.91 0.33
C ASN A 16 9.49 25.27 -0.37
N LYS A 17 9.21 25.34 -1.68
CA LYS A 17 9.18 26.62 -2.41
C LYS A 17 8.06 27.53 -1.90
N GLN A 18 6.86 26.99 -1.66
CA GLN A 18 5.74 27.76 -1.10
C GLN A 18 6.04 28.27 0.30
N ARG A 19 6.66 27.44 1.15
CA ARG A 19 7.11 27.84 2.48
C ARG A 19 8.14 28.97 2.43
N ALA A 20 9.13 28.89 1.54
CA ALA A 20 10.13 29.96 1.37
C ALA A 20 9.49 31.28 0.89
N LEU A 21 8.48 31.21 0.01
CA LEU A 21 7.73 32.39 -0.43
C LEU A 21 6.92 33.01 0.72
N LEU A 22 6.30 32.19 1.56
CA LEU A 22 5.58 32.67 2.75
C LEU A 22 6.55 33.31 3.76
N GLU A 23 7.67 32.65 4.07
CA GLU A 23 8.68 33.20 4.99
C GLU A 23 9.27 34.52 4.45
N ALA A 24 9.50 34.64 3.15
CA ALA A 24 9.95 35.90 2.52
C ALA A 24 8.88 37.02 2.62
N SER A 25 7.60 36.67 2.57
CA SER A 25 6.50 37.63 2.71
C SER A 25 6.32 38.12 4.14
N PHE A 26 6.50 37.25 5.15
CA PHE A 26 6.39 37.61 6.56
C PHE A 26 7.63 38.32 7.11
N GLY A 27 8.81 38.04 6.56
CA GLY A 27 10.06 38.69 6.96
C GLY A 27 10.08 40.21 6.72
N ARG A 28 9.23 40.74 5.81
CA ARG A 28 9.12 42.19 5.54
C ARG A 28 8.08 42.92 6.39
N THR A 29 7.16 42.23 7.06
CA THR A 29 6.05 42.86 7.80
C THR A 29 6.29 43.01 9.31
N ALA A 30 7.41 42.50 9.85
CA ALA A 30 7.71 42.52 11.28
C ALA A 30 7.96 43.92 11.88
N THR A 31 8.13 44.97 11.05
CA THR A 31 8.39 46.35 11.50
C THR A 31 7.16 47.26 11.47
N LEU A 32 6.07 46.86 10.82
CA LEU A 32 4.85 47.68 10.68
C LEU A 32 4.05 47.85 11.98
N PRO A 33 3.92 46.85 12.88
CA PRO A 33 3.15 47.02 14.11
C PRO A 33 3.77 48.05 15.07
N ALA A 34 5.10 48.11 15.16
CA ALA A 34 5.80 49.02 16.07
C ALA A 34 5.69 50.50 15.61
N LEU A 35 5.78 50.74 14.30
CA LEU A 35 5.61 52.08 13.71
C LEU A 35 4.18 52.61 13.86
N TYR A 36 3.17 51.74 13.69
CA TYR A 36 1.77 52.14 13.85
C TYR A 36 1.41 52.45 15.31
N VAL A 37 1.94 51.66 16.27
CA VAL A 37 1.73 51.91 17.70
C VAL A 37 2.40 53.22 18.12
N ALA A 38 3.65 53.47 17.71
CA ALA A 38 4.34 54.74 18.02
C ALA A 38 3.61 55.95 17.42
N GLN A 39 3.17 55.86 16.15
CA GLN A 39 2.46 56.95 15.49
C GLN A 39 1.09 57.25 16.12
N SER A 40 0.39 56.23 16.61
CA SER A 40 -0.89 56.40 17.31
C SER A 40 -0.71 57.05 18.69
N GLN A 41 0.41 56.77 19.37
CA GLN A 41 0.72 57.32 20.68
C GLN A 41 1.09 58.81 20.59
N ASP A 42 1.89 59.20 19.59
CA ASP A 42 2.25 60.60 19.34
C ASP A 42 1.03 61.45 18.99
N PHE A 43 0.10 60.92 18.18
CA PHE A 43 -1.15 61.60 17.83
C PHE A 43 -2.05 61.82 19.06
N MET A 44 -2.20 60.81 19.92
CA MET A 44 -3.00 60.94 21.14
C MET A 44 -2.39 61.92 22.13
N CYS A 45 -1.06 61.94 22.28
CA CYS A 45 -0.36 62.90 23.14
C CYS A 45 -0.50 64.33 22.62
N ALA A 46 -0.33 64.58 21.32
CA ALA A 46 -0.53 65.89 20.72
C ALA A 46 -1.96 66.40 20.93
N HIS A 47 -2.96 65.55 20.67
CA HIS A 47 -4.38 65.91 20.85
C HIS A 47 -4.74 66.17 22.33
N ALA A 48 -4.12 65.44 23.28
CA ALA A 48 -4.33 65.69 24.70
C ALA A 48 -3.72 67.03 25.16
N ILE A 49 -2.56 67.40 24.63
CA ILE A 49 -1.91 68.68 24.90
C ILE A 49 -2.74 69.84 24.33
N ASP A 50 -3.20 69.73 23.08
CA ASP A 50 -4.04 70.76 22.45
C ASP A 50 -5.36 70.97 23.22
N ALA A 51 -5.99 69.88 23.66
CA ALA A 51 -7.19 69.96 24.49
C ALA A 51 -6.93 70.61 25.86
N ALA A 52 -5.77 70.33 26.47
CA ALA A 52 -5.37 70.97 27.73
C ALA A 52 -5.06 72.47 27.54
N CYS A 53 -4.42 72.86 26.43
CA CYS A 53 -4.16 74.26 26.09
C CYS A 53 -5.47 75.04 25.91
N LEU A 54 -6.46 74.48 25.21
CA LEU A 54 -7.79 75.10 25.06
C LEU A 54 -8.51 75.30 26.40
N LEU A 55 -8.30 74.41 27.38
CA LEU A 55 -8.87 74.55 28.72
C LEU A 55 -8.16 75.63 29.55
N VAL A 56 -6.84 75.76 29.41
CA VAL A 56 -6.08 76.83 30.08
C VAL A 56 -6.44 78.21 29.51
N ASP A 57 -6.61 78.32 28.20
CA ASP A 57 -7.05 79.55 27.53
C ASP A 57 -8.49 79.94 27.89
N ALA A 58 -9.37 78.95 28.14
CA ALA A 58 -10.75 79.20 28.59
C ALA A 58 -10.84 79.63 30.07
N VAL A 59 -9.85 79.29 30.90
CA VAL A 59 -9.80 79.62 32.34
C VAL A 59 -9.12 80.99 32.61
N LEU A 60 -8.54 81.61 31.58
CA LEU A 60 -7.88 82.93 31.65
C LEU A 60 -8.64 84.05 30.89
N PRO A 61 -9.90 84.40 31.23
CA PRO A 61 -10.42 85.69 30.83
C PRO A 61 -9.84 86.79 31.74
N SER A 62 -8.85 87.51 31.22
CA SER A 62 -8.56 88.93 31.49
C SER A 62 -8.55 89.40 32.96
N GLN A 63 -7.41 89.23 33.63
CA GLN A 63 -6.92 90.26 34.57
C GLN A 63 -5.93 91.15 33.83
N SER A 64 -6.41 92.23 33.22
CA SER A 64 -5.58 93.30 32.68
C SER A 64 -6.15 94.66 33.09
N GLY A 65 -5.63 95.16 34.21
CA GLY A 65 -5.25 96.56 34.45
C GLY A 65 -6.29 97.68 34.33
N GLY A 66 -6.58 98.35 35.46
CA GLY A 66 -7.14 99.71 35.44
C GLY A 66 -7.62 100.30 36.77
N GLY A 67 -6.69 100.71 37.64
CA GLY A 67 -6.70 101.92 38.51
C GLY A 67 -7.90 102.29 39.43
N PRO A 68 -7.66 102.67 40.72
CA PRO A 68 -8.69 103.13 41.64
C PRO A 68 -8.98 104.63 41.45
N GLY A 69 -10.19 104.97 41.02
CA GLY A 69 -10.69 106.35 40.95
C GLY A 69 -11.90 106.54 41.85
N GLN A 70 -11.73 107.25 42.96
CA GLN A 70 -12.81 107.79 43.77
C GLN A 70 -13.68 108.73 42.92
N CYS A 71 -15.01 108.56 42.95
CA CYS A 71 -15.95 109.63 42.63
C CYS A 71 -17.17 109.52 43.55
N LYS A 72 -17.21 110.44 44.50
CA LYS A 72 -18.35 110.81 45.33
C LYS A 72 -19.31 111.64 44.47
N GLY A 73 -20.58 111.27 44.40
CA GLY A 73 -21.57 112.00 43.60
C GLY A 73 -23.00 111.57 43.95
N THR A 74 -23.81 112.58 44.19
CA THR A 74 -25.11 112.63 44.86
C THR A 74 -26.25 112.02 44.04
N ALA A 75 -27.34 111.67 44.73
CA ALA A 75 -28.58 111.14 44.19
C ALA A 75 -29.25 112.06 43.16
N GLU A 76 -29.85 111.49 42.11
CA GLU A 76 -31.13 111.93 41.54
C GLU A 76 -31.73 110.92 40.53
N ALA A 77 -33.06 110.77 40.64
CA ALA A 77 -34.04 110.36 39.64
C ALA A 77 -33.93 108.98 38.93
N SER A 78 -34.79 108.06 39.39
CA SER A 78 -35.38 106.97 38.59
C SER A 78 -35.91 107.46 37.23
N PRO A 79 -35.74 106.66 36.16
CA PRO A 79 -36.79 106.48 35.18
C PRO A 79 -37.64 105.28 35.60
N ALA A 80 -38.96 105.37 35.45
CA ALA A 80 -39.86 104.23 35.55
C ALA A 80 -39.63 103.33 34.32
N TRP A 81 -39.15 102.11 34.54
CA TRP A 81 -39.06 101.07 33.50
C TRP A 81 -40.34 100.25 33.53
N SER A 82 -41.00 100.15 32.38
CA SER A 82 -42.28 99.46 32.21
C SER A 82 -42.19 97.98 32.64
N PRO A 83 -43.10 97.47 33.50
CA PRO A 83 -43.03 96.12 34.09
C PRO A 83 -43.15 94.97 33.07
N THR A 84 -43.62 95.24 31.85
CA THR A 84 -43.85 94.23 30.80
C THR A 84 -42.57 93.79 30.08
N LEU A 85 -41.54 94.64 29.98
CA LEU A 85 -40.28 94.30 29.30
C LEU A 85 -39.33 93.48 30.19
N GLN A 86 -39.30 93.75 31.50
CA GLN A 86 -38.44 93.04 32.44
C GLN A 86 -38.84 91.55 32.57
N SER A 87 -40.14 91.23 32.59
CA SER A 87 -40.65 89.84 32.66
C SER A 87 -40.14 88.97 31.50
N THR A 88 -40.18 89.49 30.27
CA THR A 88 -39.75 88.73 29.08
C THR A 88 -38.25 88.44 29.07
N THR A 89 -37.43 89.38 29.55
CA THR A 89 -35.98 89.18 29.65
C THR A 89 -35.60 88.17 30.73
N THR A 90 -36.29 88.19 31.89
CA THR A 90 -36.06 87.22 32.97
C THR A 90 -36.49 85.81 32.58
N GLU A 91 -37.63 85.67 31.89
CA GLU A 91 -38.10 84.37 31.37
C GLU A 91 -37.17 83.81 30.29
N SER A 92 -36.59 84.68 29.46
CA SER A 92 -35.60 84.28 28.45
C SER A 92 -34.30 83.78 29.09
N LEU A 93 -33.79 84.48 30.10
CA LEU A 93 -32.59 84.05 30.83
C LEU A 93 -32.82 82.74 31.59
N GLN A 94 -33.98 82.58 32.22
CA GLN A 94 -34.35 81.33 32.88
C GLN A 94 -34.39 80.15 31.90
N ARG A 95 -34.92 80.35 30.68
CA ARG A 95 -34.87 79.33 29.62
C ARG A 95 -33.44 78.98 29.23
N ILE A 96 -32.59 79.97 29.00
CA ILE A 96 -31.17 79.74 28.65
C ILE A 96 -30.44 78.99 29.76
N VAL A 97 -30.63 79.37 31.03
CA VAL A 97 -30.01 78.69 32.18
C VAL A 97 -30.50 77.24 32.29
N LYS A 98 -31.79 77.00 32.06
CA LYS A 98 -32.35 75.64 32.03
C LYS A 98 -31.75 74.81 30.90
N ASP A 99 -31.71 75.35 29.68
CA ASP A 99 -31.13 74.67 28.52
C ASP A 99 -29.64 74.37 28.74
N GLN A 100 -28.88 75.30 29.32
CA GLN A 100 -27.48 75.07 29.70
C GLN A 100 -27.34 74.01 30.79
N SER A 101 -28.23 74.01 31.79
CA SER A 101 -28.26 72.99 32.85
C SER A 101 -28.55 71.60 32.28
N ASP A 102 -29.51 71.49 31.36
CA ASP A 102 -29.89 70.22 30.74
C ASP A 102 -28.78 69.71 29.82
N ARG A 103 -28.15 70.58 29.01
CA ARG A 103 -26.94 70.23 28.25
C ARG A 103 -25.78 69.77 29.13
N LEU A 104 -25.58 70.39 30.29
CA LEU A 104 -24.53 70.00 31.22
C LEU A 104 -24.81 68.61 31.85
N LYS A 105 -26.07 68.30 32.16
CA LYS A 105 -26.48 66.96 32.59
C LYS A 105 -26.27 65.93 31.49
N GLU A 106 -26.65 66.24 30.25
CA GLU A 106 -26.44 65.35 29.11
C GLU A 106 -24.96 65.07 28.87
N ALA A 107 -24.11 66.11 28.89
CA ALA A 107 -22.66 65.97 28.78
C ALA A 107 -22.09 65.12 29.94
N HIS A 108 -22.56 65.34 31.17
CA HIS A 108 -22.15 64.53 32.32
C HIS A 108 -22.55 63.06 32.16
N HIS A 109 -23.76 62.77 31.67
CA HIS A 109 -24.20 61.41 31.38
C HIS A 109 -23.39 60.78 30.24
N ALA A 110 -23.04 61.54 29.20
CA ALA A 110 -22.16 61.07 28.13
C ALA A 110 -20.75 60.74 28.63
N LEU A 111 -20.15 61.62 29.43
CA LEU A 111 -18.84 61.38 30.05
C LEU A 111 -18.84 60.14 30.95
N LYS A 112 -19.89 59.95 31.75
CA LYS A 112 -20.03 58.76 32.59
C LYS A 112 -20.13 57.47 31.77
N ARG A 113 -20.88 57.50 30.66
CA ARG A 113 -20.97 56.34 29.74
C ARG A 113 -19.61 56.02 29.12
N LEU A 114 -18.92 57.03 28.56
CA LEU A 114 -17.60 56.85 27.96
C LEU A 114 -16.56 56.36 28.97
N THR A 115 -16.63 56.84 30.21
CA THR A 115 -15.75 56.37 31.30
C THR A 115 -15.98 54.89 31.61
N ASN A 116 -17.24 54.47 31.69
CA ASN A 116 -17.58 53.06 31.92
C ASN A 116 -17.14 52.16 30.75
N GLU A 117 -17.34 52.59 29.50
CA GLU A 117 -16.88 51.87 28.32
C GLU A 117 -15.36 51.74 28.29
N LEU A 118 -14.63 52.80 28.65
CA LEU A 118 -13.17 52.78 28.75
C LEU A 118 -12.73 51.81 29.84
N GLN A 119 -13.35 51.83 31.03
CA GLN A 119 -13.06 50.87 32.10
C GLN A 119 -13.30 49.42 31.65
N GLN A 120 -14.40 49.16 30.93
CA GLN A 120 -14.68 47.83 30.37
C GLN A 120 -13.63 47.40 29.33
N ARG A 121 -13.25 48.30 28.42
CA ARG A 121 -12.18 48.02 27.43
C ARG A 121 -10.84 47.76 28.10
N THR A 122 -10.49 48.53 29.13
CA THR A 122 -9.27 48.32 29.92
C THR A 122 -9.30 46.97 30.61
N ALA A 123 -10.41 46.57 31.22
CA ALA A 123 -10.53 45.24 31.83
C ALA A 123 -10.42 44.10 30.79
N ALA A 124 -11.04 44.27 29.61
CA ALA A 124 -10.94 43.30 28.52
C ALA A 124 -9.50 43.16 27.99
N LEU A 125 -8.76 44.26 27.89
CA LEU A 125 -7.33 44.24 27.51
C LEU A 125 -6.49 43.50 28.56
N HIS A 126 -6.68 43.77 29.84
CA HIS A 126 -5.97 43.03 30.91
C HIS A 126 -6.27 41.53 30.86
N GLN A 127 -7.51 41.15 30.57
CA GLN A 127 -7.88 39.74 30.40
C GLN A 127 -7.19 39.12 29.17
N GLN A 128 -7.07 39.86 28.06
CA GLN A 128 -6.33 39.41 26.88
C GLN A 128 -4.82 39.27 27.16
N ASP A 129 -4.22 40.20 27.90
CA ASP A 129 -2.81 40.10 28.27
C ASP A 129 -2.54 38.88 29.16
N ALA A 130 -3.46 38.57 30.09
CA ALA A 130 -3.38 37.37 30.92
C ALA A 130 -3.46 36.07 30.09
N THR A 131 -4.35 36.00 29.09
CA THR A 131 -4.45 34.82 28.21
C THR A 131 -3.23 34.68 27.31
N LEU A 132 -2.69 35.79 26.78
CA LEU A 132 -1.45 35.79 26.00
C LEU A 132 -0.26 35.33 26.85
N ALA A 133 -0.17 35.74 28.11
CA ALA A 133 0.87 35.28 29.01
C ALA A 133 0.79 33.76 29.28
N ASP A 134 -0.42 33.21 29.44
CA ASP A 134 -0.61 31.76 29.61
C ASP A 134 -0.22 30.97 28.36
N LEU A 135 -0.62 31.44 27.17
CA LEU A 135 -0.25 30.81 25.90
C LEU A 135 1.26 30.82 25.67
N LYS A 136 1.94 31.93 25.99
CA LYS A 136 3.40 32.02 25.92
C LYS A 136 4.07 31.00 26.85
N ARG A 137 3.56 30.83 28.07
CA ARG A 137 4.09 29.83 29.02
C ARG A 137 3.95 28.40 28.47
N ARG A 138 2.76 28.05 27.98
CA ARG A 138 2.51 26.72 27.38
C ARG A 138 3.38 26.44 26.17
N LEU A 139 3.64 27.46 25.34
CA LEU A 139 4.52 27.32 24.18
C LEU A 139 5.96 26.99 24.61
N VAL A 140 6.49 27.69 25.63
CA VAL A 140 7.82 27.40 26.18
C VAL A 140 7.88 25.99 26.77
N GLU A 141 6.85 25.55 27.50
CA GLU A 141 6.77 24.19 28.05
C GLU A 141 6.76 23.12 26.95
N LEU A 142 6.00 23.34 25.86
CA LEU A 142 5.97 22.45 24.71
C LEU A 142 7.30 22.40 23.97
N GLU A 143 8.00 23.53 23.81
CA GLU A 143 9.34 23.58 23.22
C GLU A 143 10.36 22.83 24.08
N ALA A 144 10.29 22.97 25.40
CA ALA A 144 11.11 22.20 26.33
C ALA A 144 10.83 20.69 26.26
N CYS A 145 9.56 20.29 26.15
CA CYS A 145 9.19 18.88 25.99
C CYS A 145 9.65 18.33 24.63
N ASN A 146 9.52 19.11 23.55
CA ASN A 146 9.97 18.71 22.21
C ASN A 146 11.48 18.50 22.14
N THR A 147 12.25 19.42 22.74
CA THR A 147 13.72 19.30 22.83
C THR A 147 14.14 18.09 23.67
N SER A 148 13.48 17.85 24.81
CA SER A 148 13.69 16.65 25.63
C SER A 148 13.39 15.37 24.84
N LEU A 149 12.25 15.30 24.14
CA LEU A 149 11.89 14.14 23.33
C LEU A 149 12.87 13.91 22.17
N LYS A 150 13.33 14.98 21.50
CA LYS A 150 14.38 14.89 20.48
C LYS A 150 15.67 14.34 21.06
N GLN A 151 16.07 14.80 22.24
CA GLN A 151 17.27 14.30 22.91
C GLN A 151 17.11 12.83 23.31
N GLN A 152 15.94 12.42 23.81
CA GLN A 152 15.64 11.01 24.08
C GLN A 152 15.70 10.17 22.80
N LEU A 153 15.16 10.65 21.68
CA LEU A 153 15.18 9.96 20.40
C LEU A 153 16.61 9.79 19.87
N MET A 154 17.43 10.83 19.97
CA MET A 154 18.84 10.79 19.59
C MET A 154 19.68 9.91 20.52
N ASN A 155 19.25 9.76 21.78
CA ASN A 155 19.90 8.94 22.79
C ASN A 155 19.29 7.53 22.89
N VAL A 156 18.42 7.10 21.97
CA VAL A 156 17.95 5.71 21.95
C VAL A 156 19.17 4.81 21.69
N PRO A 157 19.61 3.98 22.66
CA PRO A 157 20.87 3.24 22.58
C PRO A 157 20.85 2.07 21.59
N ASN A 158 19.75 1.87 20.86
CA ASN A 158 19.50 0.69 20.04
C ASN A 158 19.93 0.87 18.57
N THR A 159 20.44 2.03 18.13
CA THR A 159 20.84 2.16 16.71
C THR A 159 22.05 1.31 16.37
N GLU A 160 23.03 1.20 17.26
CA GLU A 160 24.22 0.38 17.05
C GLU A 160 23.92 -1.11 17.26
N GLU A 161 23.08 -1.46 18.25
CA GLU A 161 22.62 -2.84 18.45
C GLU A 161 21.81 -3.34 17.24
N TRP A 162 20.93 -2.50 16.69
CA TRP A 162 20.14 -2.84 15.50
C TRP A 162 21.01 -2.94 14.25
N LYS A 163 22.00 -2.06 14.08
CA LYS A 163 22.99 -2.18 13.01
C LYS A 163 23.78 -3.48 13.13
N HIS A 164 24.23 -3.83 14.34
CA HIS A 164 24.97 -5.06 14.56
C HIS A 164 24.12 -6.31 14.26
N ALA A 165 22.87 -6.33 14.73
CA ALA A 165 21.93 -7.41 14.41
C ALA A 165 21.64 -7.51 12.90
N GLN A 166 21.55 -6.37 12.20
CA GLN A 166 21.38 -6.31 10.75
C GLN A 166 22.61 -6.87 10.02
N GLU A 167 23.82 -6.48 10.43
CA GLU A 167 25.07 -7.00 9.88
C GLU A 167 25.22 -8.51 10.12
N GLU A 168 24.82 -9.01 11.27
CA GLU A 168 24.82 -10.45 11.58
C GLU A 168 23.88 -11.23 10.66
N LEU A 169 22.65 -10.72 10.46
CA LEU A 169 21.69 -11.31 9.53
C LEU A 169 22.21 -11.30 8.09
N ASP A 170 22.81 -10.20 7.65
CA ASP A 170 23.38 -10.09 6.30
C ASP A 170 24.56 -11.06 6.10
N GLN A 171 25.39 -11.26 7.11
CA GLN A 171 26.45 -12.28 7.08
C GLN A 171 25.89 -13.71 7.02
N GLN A 172 24.85 -14.03 7.80
CA GLN A 172 24.21 -15.35 7.74
C GLN A 172 23.58 -15.61 6.36
N LEU A 173 22.96 -14.58 5.77
CA LEU A 173 22.39 -14.64 4.44
C LEU A 173 23.47 -14.85 3.37
N ALA A 174 24.60 -14.14 3.46
CA ALA A 174 25.73 -14.34 2.57
C ALA A 174 26.32 -15.75 2.68
N ARG A 175 26.47 -16.29 3.89
CA ARG A 175 26.95 -17.67 4.12
C ARG A 175 26.01 -18.71 3.51
N THR A 176 24.72 -18.58 3.76
CA THR A 176 23.72 -19.52 3.21
C THR A 176 23.69 -19.49 1.68
N ARG A 177 23.77 -18.31 1.05
CA ARG A 177 23.90 -18.19 -0.42
C ARG A 177 25.12 -18.93 -0.95
N LEU A 178 26.29 -18.73 -0.34
CA LEU A 178 27.52 -19.39 -0.76
C LEU A 178 27.46 -20.91 -0.58
N GLU A 179 26.80 -21.40 0.47
CA GLU A 179 26.54 -22.83 0.63
C GLU A 179 25.62 -23.39 -0.47
N TYR A 180 24.57 -22.66 -0.87
CA TYR A 180 23.69 -23.07 -1.95
C TYR A 180 24.45 -23.12 -3.28
N GLU A 181 25.23 -22.09 -3.60
CA GLU A 181 26.08 -22.04 -4.80
C GLU A 181 27.09 -23.20 -4.81
N SER A 182 27.71 -23.50 -3.67
CA SER A 182 28.63 -24.63 -3.53
C SER A 182 27.94 -25.98 -3.75
N ARG A 183 26.74 -26.18 -3.18
CA ARG A 183 25.96 -27.43 -3.34
C ARG A 183 25.49 -27.59 -4.78
N GLU A 184 25.04 -26.51 -5.42
CA GLU A 184 24.63 -26.50 -6.83
C GLU A 184 25.81 -26.82 -7.74
N SER A 185 26.96 -26.18 -7.54
CA SER A 185 28.18 -26.48 -8.31
C SER A 185 28.62 -27.94 -8.15
N GLN A 186 28.50 -28.51 -6.95
CA GLN A 186 28.82 -29.91 -6.71
C GLN A 186 27.84 -30.85 -7.44
N LEU A 187 26.54 -30.54 -7.40
CA LEU A 187 25.51 -31.32 -8.08
C LEU A 187 25.70 -31.31 -9.60
N VAL A 188 25.97 -30.14 -10.18
CA VAL A 188 26.26 -30.00 -11.61
C VAL A 188 27.49 -30.81 -12.01
N LEU A 189 28.54 -30.78 -11.20
CA LEU A 189 29.74 -31.59 -11.45
C LEU A 189 29.41 -33.09 -11.39
N GLN A 190 28.66 -33.54 -10.38
CA GLN A 190 28.23 -34.93 -10.25
C GLN A 190 27.41 -35.39 -11.46
N HIS A 191 26.39 -34.64 -11.86
CA HIS A 191 25.58 -34.94 -13.04
C HIS A 191 26.44 -34.96 -14.31
N SER A 192 27.36 -34.02 -14.47
CA SER A 192 28.29 -34.01 -15.62
C SER A 192 29.16 -35.27 -15.65
N THR A 193 29.67 -35.71 -14.51
CA THR A 193 30.48 -36.94 -14.42
C THR A 193 29.66 -38.20 -14.71
N GLU A 194 28.42 -38.27 -14.24
CA GLU A 194 27.52 -39.40 -14.48
C GLU A 194 27.12 -39.50 -15.94
N VAL A 195 26.79 -38.37 -16.59
CA VAL A 195 26.50 -38.33 -18.03
C VAL A 195 27.72 -38.75 -18.85
N GLN A 196 28.93 -38.34 -18.47
CA GLN A 196 30.16 -38.78 -19.14
C GLN A 196 30.40 -40.28 -18.95
N ALA A 197 30.15 -40.82 -17.76
CA ALA A 197 30.27 -42.25 -17.49
C ALA A 197 29.26 -43.08 -18.30
N LEU A 198 27.98 -42.66 -18.33
CA LEU A 198 26.94 -43.29 -19.15
C LEU A 198 27.28 -43.24 -20.64
N LYS A 199 27.78 -42.09 -21.12
CA LYS A 199 28.23 -41.96 -22.51
C LYS A 199 29.37 -42.93 -22.84
N ALA A 200 30.37 -43.05 -21.97
CA ALA A 200 31.49 -43.98 -22.16
C ALA A 200 31.03 -45.45 -22.14
N LEU A 201 30.05 -45.79 -21.28
CA LEU A 201 29.43 -47.11 -21.24
C LEU A 201 28.69 -47.43 -22.54
N HIS A 202 27.84 -46.51 -22.99
CA HIS A 202 27.11 -46.64 -24.25
C HIS A 202 28.05 -46.77 -25.46
N GLU A 203 29.12 -45.96 -25.52
CA GLU A 203 30.13 -46.06 -26.58
C GLU A 203 30.82 -47.43 -26.57
N ARG A 204 31.08 -48.02 -25.40
CA ARG A 204 31.63 -49.37 -25.29
C ARG A 204 30.65 -50.44 -25.78
N GLU A 205 29.38 -50.37 -25.37
CA GLU A 205 28.34 -51.30 -25.81
C GLU A 205 28.14 -51.25 -27.33
N VAL A 206 28.13 -50.05 -27.92
CA VAL A 206 28.06 -49.88 -29.38
C VAL A 206 29.28 -50.50 -30.07
N GLN A 207 30.48 -50.32 -29.52
CA GLN A 207 31.69 -50.95 -30.06
C GLN A 207 31.63 -52.48 -29.95
N GLU A 208 31.09 -53.02 -28.87
CA GLU A 208 30.92 -54.45 -28.65
C GLU A 208 29.90 -55.05 -29.62
N MET A 209 28.71 -54.46 -29.76
CA MET A 209 27.73 -54.86 -30.77
C MET A 209 28.31 -54.83 -32.19
N GLN A 210 29.11 -53.81 -32.52
CA GLN A 210 29.79 -53.75 -33.82
C GLN A 210 30.84 -54.85 -33.99
N ARG A 211 31.51 -55.29 -32.93
CA ARG A 211 32.41 -56.46 -32.99
C ARG A 211 31.60 -57.74 -33.19
N GLU A 212 30.56 -57.95 -32.39
CA GLU A 212 29.67 -59.11 -32.50
C GLU A 212 29.05 -59.23 -33.90
N GLN A 213 28.60 -58.12 -34.48
CA GLN A 213 28.09 -58.10 -35.86
C GLN A 213 29.17 -58.48 -36.88
N ARG A 214 30.41 -57.97 -36.73
CA ARG A 214 31.52 -58.34 -37.61
C ARG A 214 31.87 -59.82 -37.48
N ASP A 215 31.89 -60.36 -36.26
CA ASP A 215 32.16 -61.76 -35.98
C ASP A 215 31.05 -62.67 -36.52
N ALA A 216 29.78 -62.29 -36.33
CA ALA A 216 28.63 -63.01 -36.90
C ALA A 216 28.67 -63.03 -38.44
N VAL A 217 29.02 -61.91 -39.08
CA VAL A 217 29.21 -61.84 -40.54
C VAL A 217 30.38 -62.72 -40.98
N ALA A 218 31.53 -62.66 -40.29
CA ALA A 218 32.69 -63.49 -40.61
C ALA A 218 32.35 -64.99 -40.50
N GLN A 219 31.61 -65.38 -39.45
CA GLN A 219 31.17 -66.75 -39.23
C GLN A 219 30.15 -67.20 -40.29
N ALA A 220 29.21 -66.33 -40.68
CA ALA A 220 28.25 -66.61 -41.75
C ALA A 220 28.96 -66.82 -43.11
N VAL A 221 29.96 -65.99 -43.44
CA VAL A 221 30.79 -66.16 -44.64
C VAL A 221 31.56 -67.47 -44.61
N GLN A 222 32.14 -67.83 -43.46
CA GLN A 222 32.88 -69.08 -43.30
C GLN A 222 31.96 -70.31 -43.43
N ASN A 223 30.75 -70.25 -42.88
CA ASN A 223 29.73 -71.30 -43.01
C ASN A 223 29.24 -71.43 -44.47
N ALA A 224 29.05 -70.32 -45.18
CA ALA A 224 28.68 -70.32 -46.60
C ALA A 224 29.78 -70.96 -47.48
N LEU A 225 31.05 -70.66 -47.19
CA LEU A 225 32.19 -71.29 -47.86
C LEU A 225 32.26 -72.80 -47.58
N ALA A 226 32.07 -73.22 -46.32
CA ALA A 226 32.07 -74.64 -45.95
C ALA A 226 30.91 -75.43 -46.58
N SER A 227 29.71 -74.83 -46.65
CA SER A 227 28.52 -75.43 -47.27
C SER A 227 28.54 -75.43 -48.81
N SER A 228 29.44 -74.66 -49.43
CA SER A 228 29.70 -74.69 -50.88
C SER A 228 30.67 -75.78 -51.34
N SER A 229 31.17 -76.64 -50.44
CA SER A 229 31.90 -77.86 -50.85
C SER A 229 30.96 -78.85 -51.51
N PRO A 230 31.30 -79.39 -52.70
CA PRO A 230 30.35 -80.10 -53.53
C PRO A 230 29.94 -81.44 -52.91
N THR A 231 28.62 -81.58 -52.81
CA THR A 231 27.86 -82.79 -52.47
C THR A 231 28.27 -83.97 -53.35
N LEU A 232 28.78 -85.04 -52.73
CA LEU A 232 28.83 -86.37 -53.33
C LEU A 232 27.48 -87.06 -53.07
N VAL A 233 26.70 -87.19 -54.13
CA VAL A 233 25.34 -87.76 -54.18
C VAL A 233 25.33 -89.25 -53.80
N ARG A 234 24.54 -89.64 -52.78
CA ARG A 234 23.95 -90.99 -52.58
C ARG A 234 22.85 -90.85 -51.51
N GLY A 235 21.56 -90.76 -51.84
CA GLY A 235 20.71 -91.84 -52.32
C GLY A 235 20.12 -92.62 -51.13
N GLY A 236 18.82 -92.47 -50.82
CA GLY A 236 18.13 -93.31 -49.84
C GLY A 236 16.79 -92.76 -49.34
N ALA A 237 15.74 -93.57 -49.49
CA ALA A 237 14.32 -93.28 -49.28
C ALA A 237 13.83 -93.29 -47.81
N HIS A 238 12.62 -92.73 -47.60
CA HIS A 238 11.59 -92.83 -46.50
C HIS A 238 11.63 -94.06 -45.54
N PRO A 239 10.90 -94.11 -44.37
CA PRO A 239 9.60 -93.49 -44.01
C PRO A 239 9.45 -93.09 -42.48
N PRO A 240 8.23 -92.78 -41.94
CA PRO A 240 8.00 -92.07 -40.66
C PRO A 240 7.69 -92.98 -39.44
N GLY A 241 7.78 -92.41 -38.23
CA GLY A 241 7.48 -93.12 -36.97
C GLY A 241 7.18 -92.23 -35.77
N ILE A 242 5.99 -92.45 -35.20
CA ILE A 242 5.36 -91.88 -33.99
C ILE A 242 6.19 -92.14 -32.73
N ARG A 243 6.17 -91.21 -31.76
CA ARG A 243 6.24 -91.54 -30.33
C ARG A 243 5.58 -90.48 -29.44
N ASP A 244 4.55 -90.94 -28.72
CA ASP A 244 3.92 -90.31 -27.57
C ASP A 244 4.90 -90.16 -26.40
N GLY A 245 4.74 -89.06 -25.66
CA GLY A 245 5.38 -88.80 -24.39
C GLY A 245 4.61 -87.71 -23.65
N ALA A 246 3.62 -88.11 -22.85
CA ALA A 246 2.93 -87.26 -21.90
C ALA A 246 3.89 -86.81 -20.79
N ALA A 247 3.94 -85.50 -20.54
CA ALA A 247 4.37 -84.94 -19.27
C ALA A 247 3.60 -83.63 -19.03
N ASP A 248 2.78 -83.66 -17.99
CA ASP A 248 2.16 -82.52 -17.32
C ASP A 248 3.10 -81.31 -17.25
N GLY A 249 2.65 -80.20 -17.80
CA GLY A 249 3.12 -78.87 -17.45
C GLY A 249 1.88 -77.99 -17.24
N PRO A 250 1.68 -77.35 -16.07
CA PRO A 250 0.53 -76.49 -15.86
C PRO A 250 0.61 -75.33 -16.86
N HIS A 251 -0.41 -75.23 -17.71
CA HIS A 251 -0.56 -74.14 -18.67
C HIS A 251 -0.44 -72.79 -17.93
N PRO A 252 0.49 -71.89 -18.31
CA PRO A 252 0.68 -70.60 -17.63
C PRO A 252 -0.45 -69.59 -17.88
N CYS A 253 -1.41 -69.89 -18.76
CA CYS A 253 -2.33 -68.88 -19.27
C CYS A 253 -3.40 -68.40 -18.29
N LYS A 254 -3.61 -69.04 -17.13
CA LYS A 254 -4.65 -68.59 -16.17
C LYS A 254 -4.15 -67.60 -15.13
N THR A 255 -2.88 -67.71 -14.73
CA THR A 255 -2.29 -66.82 -13.71
C THR A 255 -2.04 -65.42 -14.21
N ASP A 256 -1.75 -65.26 -15.50
CA ASP A 256 -1.50 -63.94 -16.09
C ASP A 256 -2.80 -63.15 -16.31
N ASP A 257 -3.90 -63.84 -16.64
CA ASP A 257 -5.24 -63.24 -16.78
C ASP A 257 -5.77 -62.77 -15.41
N ASP A 258 -5.55 -63.55 -14.34
CA ASP A 258 -5.93 -63.17 -12.97
C ASP A 258 -5.10 -61.95 -12.48
N ALA A 259 -3.79 -61.93 -12.76
CA ALA A 259 -2.92 -60.80 -12.42
C ALA A 259 -3.30 -59.52 -13.19
N TYR A 260 -3.76 -59.65 -14.44
CA TYR A 260 -4.25 -58.52 -15.23
C TYR A 260 -5.58 -57.96 -14.70
N LEU A 261 -6.49 -58.84 -14.23
CA LEU A 261 -7.75 -58.43 -13.60
C LEU A 261 -7.51 -57.71 -12.26
N ASP A 262 -6.57 -58.18 -11.45
CA ASP A 262 -6.19 -57.50 -10.21
C ASP A 262 -5.59 -56.10 -10.49
N LEU A 263 -4.73 -55.98 -11.52
CA LEU A 263 -4.17 -54.69 -11.93
C LEU A 263 -5.25 -53.70 -12.45
N LEU A 264 -6.26 -54.20 -13.16
CA LEU A 264 -7.41 -53.41 -13.59
C LEU A 264 -8.24 -52.91 -12.40
N ASN A 265 -8.46 -53.77 -11.41
CA ASN A 265 -9.18 -53.40 -10.19
C ASN A 265 -8.39 -52.34 -9.38
N ASP A 266 -7.07 -52.49 -9.26
CA ASP A 266 -6.20 -51.52 -8.60
C ASP A 266 -6.20 -50.16 -9.34
N TYR A 267 -6.18 -50.19 -10.67
CA TYR A 267 -6.29 -48.98 -11.47
C TYR A 267 -7.62 -48.26 -11.24
N GLN A 268 -8.73 -49.00 -11.23
CA GLN A 268 -10.05 -48.44 -10.98
C GLN A 268 -10.20 -47.90 -9.55
N ALA A 269 -9.63 -48.58 -8.56
CA ALA A 269 -9.60 -48.10 -7.18
C ALA A 269 -8.77 -46.80 -7.05
N MET A 270 -7.63 -46.73 -7.74
CA MET A 270 -6.80 -45.52 -7.80
C MET A 270 -7.51 -44.37 -8.50
N GLU A 271 -8.24 -44.62 -9.59
CA GLU A 271 -9.02 -43.60 -10.30
C GLU A 271 -10.12 -43.00 -9.40
N MET A 272 -10.81 -43.85 -8.61
CA MET A 272 -11.77 -43.39 -7.61
C MET A 272 -11.12 -42.54 -6.51
N GLN A 273 -9.93 -42.92 -6.04
CA GLN A 273 -9.19 -42.12 -5.06
C GLN A 273 -8.71 -40.78 -5.63
N CYS A 274 -8.27 -40.75 -6.88
CA CYS A 274 -7.93 -39.51 -7.58
C CYS A 274 -9.15 -38.61 -7.73
N ALA A 275 -10.31 -39.16 -8.11
CA ALA A 275 -11.55 -38.40 -8.20
C ALA A 275 -11.94 -37.79 -6.84
N ALA A 276 -11.87 -38.58 -5.75
CA ALA A 276 -12.14 -38.10 -4.40
C ALA A 276 -11.18 -36.99 -3.96
N ALA A 277 -9.87 -37.16 -4.18
CA ALA A 277 -8.86 -36.15 -3.85
C ALA A 277 -9.05 -34.86 -4.67
N THR A 278 -9.49 -34.96 -5.92
CA THR A 278 -9.79 -33.79 -6.75
C THR A 278 -11.01 -33.04 -6.23
N GLN A 279 -12.04 -33.79 -5.80
CA GLN A 279 -13.23 -33.23 -5.18
C GLN A 279 -12.92 -32.52 -3.85
N GLU A 280 -12.08 -33.10 -3.01
CA GLU A 280 -11.62 -32.47 -1.75
C GLU A 280 -10.83 -31.18 -2.03
N ARG A 281 -9.91 -31.21 -3.01
CA ARG A 281 -9.17 -30.01 -3.43
C ARG A 281 -10.12 -28.89 -3.88
N ASP A 282 -11.13 -29.24 -4.67
CA ASP A 282 -12.08 -28.27 -5.19
C ASP A 282 -12.99 -27.71 -4.09
N ALA A 283 -13.35 -28.53 -3.09
CA ALA A 283 -14.06 -28.07 -1.90
C ALA A 283 -13.22 -27.08 -1.07
N VAL A 284 -11.94 -27.38 -0.84
CA VAL A 284 -11.03 -26.46 -0.12
C VAL A 284 -10.81 -25.17 -0.90
N ALA A 285 -10.71 -25.23 -2.23
CA ALA A 285 -10.60 -24.04 -3.07
C ALA A 285 -11.86 -23.16 -2.98
N ALA A 286 -13.05 -23.77 -2.91
CA ALA A 286 -14.31 -23.06 -2.71
C ALA A 286 -14.38 -22.39 -1.33
N GLU A 287 -13.94 -23.07 -0.27
CA GLU A 287 -13.86 -22.50 1.09
C GLU A 287 -12.88 -21.31 1.15
N GLN A 288 -11.71 -21.43 0.52
CA GLN A 288 -10.74 -20.31 0.44
C GLN A 288 -11.32 -19.10 -0.28
N GLN A 289 -12.06 -19.30 -1.38
CA GLN A 289 -12.73 -18.21 -2.09
C GLN A 289 -13.83 -17.56 -1.25
N MET A 290 -14.56 -18.35 -0.44
CA MET A 290 -15.57 -17.85 0.48
C MET A 290 -14.92 -16.96 1.55
N LEU A 291 -13.87 -17.44 2.22
CA LEU A 291 -13.13 -16.69 3.25
C LEU A 291 -12.52 -15.39 2.71
N LEU A 292 -11.99 -15.40 1.48
CA LEU A 292 -11.49 -14.18 0.83
C LEU A 292 -12.61 -13.17 0.58
N ARG A 293 -13.81 -13.64 0.20
CA ARG A 293 -14.98 -12.78 0.00
C ARG A 293 -15.44 -12.17 1.33
N GLU A 294 -15.50 -12.95 2.39
CA GLU A 294 -15.86 -12.47 3.75
C GLU A 294 -14.86 -11.43 4.26
N LEU A 295 -13.54 -11.66 4.07
CA LEU A 295 -12.51 -10.67 4.39
C LEU A 295 -12.68 -9.37 3.61
N GLN A 296 -13.06 -9.47 2.34
CA GLN A 296 -13.29 -8.29 1.50
C GLN A 296 -14.55 -7.53 1.93
N GLU A 297 -15.61 -8.22 2.34
CA GLU A 297 -16.83 -7.62 2.91
C GLU A 297 -16.55 -6.93 4.26
N LEU A 298 -15.72 -7.54 5.12
CA LEU A 298 -15.28 -6.93 6.39
C LEU A 298 -14.42 -5.68 6.16
N LEU A 299 -13.55 -5.68 5.15
CA LEU A 299 -12.75 -4.51 4.78
C LEU A 299 -13.62 -3.38 4.20
N GLN A 300 -14.65 -3.70 3.43
CA GLN A 300 -15.57 -2.71 2.87
C GLN A 300 -16.53 -2.13 3.93
N THR A 301 -16.92 -2.92 4.93
CA THR A 301 -17.74 -2.45 6.05
C THR A 301 -16.95 -1.65 7.08
N ALA A 302 -15.65 -1.95 7.27
CA ALA A 302 -14.74 -1.12 8.06
C ALA A 302 -14.34 0.19 7.35
N GLY A 303 -14.39 0.22 6.02
CA GLY A 303 -14.22 1.40 5.18
C GLY A 303 -15.52 2.13 4.91
N GLY A 304 -16.21 2.61 5.95
CA GLY A 304 -17.39 3.46 5.79
C GLY A 304 -17.08 4.70 4.93
N PRO A 305 -18.03 5.17 4.09
CA PRO A 305 -17.78 6.16 3.05
C PRO A 305 -17.40 7.51 3.66
N LEU A 306 -16.14 7.93 3.44
CA LEU A 306 -15.75 9.32 3.58
C LEU A 306 -16.53 10.13 2.55
N SER A 307 -17.53 10.84 3.06
CA SER A 307 -18.37 11.77 2.33
C SER A 307 -17.50 12.84 1.66
N ALA A 308 -17.17 12.60 0.39
CA ALA A 308 -16.70 13.62 -0.52
C ALA A 308 -17.93 14.13 -1.29
N SER A 309 -18.41 15.32 -0.94
CA SER A 309 -19.00 16.32 -1.84
C SER A 309 -20.00 17.23 -1.11
N ALA A 310 -19.56 18.46 -0.79
CA ALA A 310 -20.28 19.71 -1.07
C ALA A 310 -19.48 20.91 -0.54
N ALA A 311 -18.43 21.31 -1.27
CA ALA A 311 -17.85 22.64 -1.17
C ALA A 311 -18.03 23.35 -2.51
N ASN A 312 -19.11 24.13 -2.60
CA ASN A 312 -19.40 25.22 -3.53
C ASN A 312 -20.68 25.85 -2.94
N GLY A 313 -20.84 27.11 -2.60
CA GLY A 313 -20.05 28.32 -2.73
C GLY A 313 -21.06 29.46 -2.48
N ILE A 314 -20.74 30.37 -1.56
CA ILE A 314 -21.22 31.77 -1.47
C ILE A 314 -22.74 32.04 -1.61
N SER A 315 -23.39 32.45 -0.51
CA SER A 315 -24.13 33.72 -0.45
C SER A 315 -24.60 34.10 0.97
N THR A 316 -24.16 35.28 1.34
CA THR A 316 -24.64 36.34 2.25
C THR A 316 -26.04 36.28 2.89
N THR A 317 -26.06 36.88 4.09
CA THR A 317 -27.13 37.62 4.81
C THR A 317 -28.19 36.89 5.66
N ALA A 318 -27.98 37.08 6.98
CA ALA A 318 -28.90 37.59 8.00
C ALA A 318 -29.99 36.70 8.64
N ALA A 319 -30.15 36.98 9.95
CA ALA A 319 -31.35 36.90 10.78
C ALA A 319 -31.55 35.64 11.67
N THR A 320 -31.15 35.84 12.93
CA THR A 320 -31.92 35.62 14.17
C THR A 320 -32.18 34.21 14.74
N THR A 321 -32.16 34.24 16.09
CA THR A 321 -32.81 33.38 17.09
C THR A 321 -32.21 32.02 17.45
N ALA A 322 -31.61 32.05 18.64
CA ALA A 322 -31.99 31.25 19.81
C ALA A 322 -31.59 29.77 19.90
N ASP A 323 -31.02 29.53 21.07
CA ASP A 323 -31.30 28.41 21.97
C ASP A 323 -30.23 27.32 22.08
N GLY A 324 -30.03 26.93 23.33
CA GLY A 324 -28.83 26.28 23.83
C GLY A 324 -28.64 24.86 23.34
N SER A 325 -27.37 24.49 23.18
CA SER A 325 -26.86 23.25 23.73
C SER A 325 -25.35 23.29 23.69
N GLN A 326 -24.77 23.12 24.86
CA GLN A 326 -23.36 22.90 25.10
C GLN A 326 -22.98 21.50 24.60
N PRO A 327 -21.97 21.32 23.73
CA PRO A 327 -21.32 20.02 23.61
C PRO A 327 -20.07 20.04 24.49
N THR A 328 -20.14 19.30 25.59
CA THR A 328 -19.01 18.77 26.35
C THR A 328 -18.12 17.90 25.45
N ALA A 329 -17.26 18.54 24.65
CA ALA A 329 -16.18 17.89 23.94
C ALA A 329 -14.98 17.73 24.89
N GLY A 330 -15.03 16.71 25.74
CA GLY A 330 -13.96 16.50 26.74
C GLY A 330 -13.86 15.08 27.31
N ARG A 331 -14.63 14.10 26.82
CA ARG A 331 -14.67 12.76 27.42
C ARG A 331 -14.29 11.58 26.52
N ASP A 332 -14.11 11.79 25.21
CA ASP A 332 -13.86 10.69 24.27
C ASP A 332 -12.37 10.41 24.01
N SER A 333 -11.46 11.20 24.59
CA SER A 333 -10.02 10.97 24.43
C SER A 333 -9.49 9.78 25.24
N PHE A 334 -10.22 9.31 26.26
CA PHE A 334 -9.79 8.21 27.11
C PHE A 334 -10.23 6.84 26.60
N THR A 335 -11.40 6.74 25.95
CA THR A 335 -11.88 5.49 25.32
C THR A 335 -11.01 5.08 24.14
N HIS A 336 -10.55 6.04 23.32
CA HIS A 336 -9.65 5.78 22.20
C HIS A 336 -8.28 5.22 22.61
N THR A 337 -7.78 5.56 23.81
CA THR A 337 -6.49 5.01 24.29
C THR A 337 -6.62 3.57 24.81
N ALA A 338 -7.79 3.20 25.35
CA ALA A 338 -8.09 1.82 25.74
C ALA A 338 -8.28 0.93 24.51
N ASP A 339 -8.99 1.42 23.49
CA ASP A 339 -9.18 0.72 22.22
C ASP A 339 -7.87 0.55 21.44
N LEU A 340 -6.97 1.54 21.49
CA LEU A 340 -5.66 1.41 20.86
C LEU A 340 -4.79 0.34 21.52
N LYS A 341 -4.78 0.26 22.85
CA LYS A 341 -4.02 -0.78 23.58
C LYS A 341 -4.58 -2.17 23.29
N GLU A 342 -5.90 -2.30 23.23
CA GLU A 342 -6.56 -3.56 22.87
C GLU A 342 -6.29 -3.94 21.40
N ALA A 343 -6.29 -2.97 20.48
CA ALA A 343 -5.92 -3.20 19.08
C ALA A 343 -4.46 -3.66 18.94
N VAL A 344 -3.53 -3.05 19.68
CA VAL A 344 -2.11 -3.48 19.70
C VAL A 344 -1.96 -4.90 20.25
N ARG A 345 -2.72 -5.25 21.31
CA ARG A 345 -2.73 -6.61 21.86
C ARG A 345 -3.24 -7.62 20.83
N ARG A 346 -4.35 -7.32 20.15
CA ARG A 346 -4.90 -8.19 19.09
C ARG A 346 -3.95 -8.34 17.90
N ILE A 347 -3.27 -7.28 17.48
CA ILE A 347 -2.26 -7.35 16.42
C ILE A 347 -1.10 -8.25 16.85
N HIS A 348 -0.68 -8.18 18.11
CA HIS A 348 0.37 -9.06 18.63
C HIS A 348 -0.06 -10.53 18.67
N GLU A 349 -1.28 -10.81 19.13
CA GLU A 349 -1.86 -12.16 19.12
C GLU A 349 -1.99 -12.72 17.69
N GLN A 350 -2.44 -11.90 16.73
CA GLN A 350 -2.52 -12.29 15.32
C GLN A 350 -1.15 -12.54 14.70
N ARG A 351 -0.11 -11.80 15.10
CA ARG A 351 1.26 -12.07 14.65
C ARG A 351 1.78 -13.40 15.18
N LEU A 352 1.47 -13.73 16.43
CA LEU A 352 1.82 -15.02 17.03
C LEU A 352 1.11 -16.19 16.34
N THR A 353 -0.18 -16.06 16.01
CA THR A 353 -0.91 -17.11 15.27
C THR A 353 -0.41 -17.25 13.83
N PHE A 354 -0.06 -16.14 13.17
CA PHE A 354 0.51 -16.16 11.82
C PHE A 354 1.84 -16.92 11.78
N VAL A 355 2.73 -16.71 12.76
CA VAL A 355 4.00 -17.45 12.84
C VAL A 355 3.75 -18.95 13.01
N LYS A 356 2.80 -19.36 13.86
CA LYS A 356 2.43 -20.78 14.01
C LYS A 356 1.90 -21.39 12.71
N LEU A 357 0.99 -20.70 12.01
CA LEU A 357 0.46 -21.15 10.72
C LEU A 357 1.56 -21.23 9.66
N GLN A 358 2.53 -20.32 9.69
CA GLN A 358 3.69 -20.35 8.80
C GLN A 358 4.59 -21.57 9.07
N GLU A 359 4.79 -21.93 10.35
CA GLU A 359 5.51 -23.14 10.75
C GLU A 359 4.79 -24.41 10.29
N GLU A 360 3.47 -24.48 10.47
CA GLU A 360 2.62 -25.59 10.01
C GLU A 360 2.66 -25.73 8.47
N LEU A 361 2.52 -24.63 7.73
CA LEU A 361 2.61 -24.63 6.27
C LEU A 361 4.00 -25.08 5.79
N MET A 362 5.07 -24.66 6.47
CA MET A 362 6.42 -25.10 6.17
C MET A 362 6.66 -26.57 6.55
N HIS A 363 5.91 -27.11 7.52
CA HIS A 363 5.91 -28.52 7.85
C HIS A 363 5.22 -29.34 6.75
N SER A 364 3.99 -29.00 6.38
CA SER A 364 3.26 -29.67 5.30
C SER A 364 3.96 -29.58 3.95
N ARG A 365 4.59 -28.44 3.63
CA ARG A 365 5.41 -28.31 2.42
C ARG A 365 6.59 -29.28 2.43
N ARG A 366 7.23 -29.50 3.58
CA ARG A 366 8.32 -30.48 3.73
C ARG A 366 7.80 -31.89 3.52
N GLU A 367 6.65 -32.25 4.09
CA GLU A 367 6.00 -33.55 3.89
C GLU A 367 5.63 -33.79 2.43
N VAL A 368 5.01 -32.82 1.74
CA VAL A 368 4.68 -32.91 0.32
C VAL A 368 5.93 -33.05 -0.55
N THR A 369 7.00 -32.33 -0.21
CA THR A 369 8.27 -32.42 -0.93
C THR A 369 8.94 -33.79 -0.71
N GLN A 370 8.82 -34.37 0.49
CA GLN A 370 9.29 -35.72 0.77
C GLN A 370 8.47 -36.76 0.00
N LEU A 371 7.14 -36.66 0.01
CA LEU A 371 6.23 -37.52 -0.76
C LEU A 371 6.50 -37.44 -2.27
N ARG A 372 6.80 -36.26 -2.80
CA ARG A 372 7.22 -36.09 -4.21
C ARG A 372 8.56 -36.75 -4.52
N ARG A 373 9.51 -36.78 -3.58
CA ARG A 373 10.80 -37.48 -3.78
C ARG A 373 10.65 -39.00 -3.76
N PHE A 374 9.68 -39.53 -3.01
CA PHE A 374 9.34 -40.96 -3.07
C PHE A 374 8.59 -41.37 -4.35
N LYS A 375 8.05 -40.40 -5.11
CA LYS A 375 7.31 -40.61 -6.37
C LYS A 375 7.98 -39.93 -7.57
N ALA A 376 9.30 -39.80 -7.58
CA ALA A 376 10.05 -39.23 -8.70
C ALA A 376 10.26 -40.24 -9.84
N GLY A 377 9.16 -40.64 -10.48
CA GLY A 377 9.14 -40.91 -11.92
C GLY A 377 8.78 -39.61 -12.65
N LEU A 378 9.42 -39.37 -13.78
CA LEU A 378 9.33 -38.20 -14.66
C LEU A 378 7.92 -37.54 -14.70
N PRO A 379 7.79 -36.20 -14.58
CA PRO A 379 6.49 -35.54 -14.64
C PRO A 379 5.90 -35.63 -16.06
N GLU A 380 4.74 -36.28 -16.20
CA GLU A 380 3.91 -36.22 -17.41
C GLU A 380 3.21 -34.85 -17.51
N ASP A 381 3.94 -33.82 -17.95
CA ASP A 381 3.36 -32.58 -18.49
C ASP A 381 2.98 -32.76 -19.97
N GLY A 382 2.36 -33.89 -20.32
CA GLY A 382 1.98 -34.25 -21.69
C GLY A 382 0.47 -34.32 -21.86
N LEU A 383 -0.02 -33.94 -23.05
CA LEU A 383 -1.37 -34.31 -23.51
C LEU A 383 -1.57 -35.81 -23.27
N SER A 384 -2.73 -36.20 -22.72
CA SER A 384 -3.00 -37.61 -22.46
C SER A 384 -2.87 -38.43 -23.75
N ALA A 385 -2.52 -39.71 -23.66
CA ALA A 385 -2.29 -40.56 -24.85
C ALA A 385 -3.46 -40.51 -25.85
N GLN A 386 -4.70 -40.38 -25.36
CA GLN A 386 -5.90 -40.23 -26.17
C GLN A 386 -6.01 -38.85 -26.85
N GLN A 387 -5.65 -37.77 -26.15
CA GLN A 387 -5.60 -36.42 -26.72
C GLN A 387 -4.50 -36.31 -27.78
N LEU A 388 -3.33 -36.89 -27.51
CA LEU A 388 -2.24 -36.95 -28.47
C LEU A 388 -2.65 -37.72 -29.72
N GLN A 389 -3.32 -38.87 -29.57
CA GLN A 389 -3.84 -39.65 -30.70
C GLN A 389 -4.90 -38.90 -31.51
N TYR A 390 -5.79 -38.16 -30.83
CA TYR A 390 -6.79 -37.33 -31.50
C TYR A 390 -6.14 -36.21 -32.32
N VAL A 391 -5.20 -35.46 -31.71
CA VAL A 391 -4.46 -34.39 -32.41
C VAL A 391 -3.66 -34.96 -33.58
N ARG A 392 -3.03 -36.13 -33.40
CA ARG A 392 -2.31 -36.85 -34.46
C ARG A 392 -3.22 -37.16 -35.64
N SER A 393 -4.41 -37.72 -35.39
CA SER A 393 -5.41 -38.04 -36.42
C SER A 393 -5.89 -36.80 -37.18
N VAL A 394 -6.21 -35.71 -36.47
CA VAL A 394 -6.66 -34.45 -37.09
C VAL A 394 -5.56 -33.85 -37.98
N VAL A 395 -4.31 -33.86 -37.51
CA VAL A 395 -3.19 -33.32 -38.27
C VAL A 395 -2.88 -34.17 -39.51
N VAL A 396 -2.94 -35.50 -39.41
CA VAL A 396 -2.82 -36.40 -40.58
C VAL A 396 -3.91 -36.09 -41.60
N GLN A 397 -5.17 -35.96 -41.17
CA GLN A 397 -6.29 -35.65 -42.06
C GLN A 397 -6.15 -34.26 -42.72
N LEU A 398 -5.62 -33.27 -41.99
CA LEU A 398 -5.37 -31.94 -42.52
C LEU A 398 -4.24 -31.96 -43.57
N LEU A 399 -3.15 -32.67 -43.30
CA LEU A 399 -2.03 -32.81 -44.24
C LEU A 399 -2.44 -33.58 -45.49
N CYS A 400 -3.26 -34.62 -45.36
CA CYS A 400 -3.80 -35.38 -46.48
C CYS A 400 -4.82 -34.59 -47.33
N SER A 401 -5.49 -33.57 -46.76
CA SER A 401 -6.51 -32.79 -47.49
C SER A 401 -5.96 -31.53 -48.15
N LEU A 402 -4.83 -31.00 -47.68
CA LEU A 402 -4.26 -29.76 -48.20
C LEU A 402 -3.56 -29.91 -49.55
N ASN A 403 -3.24 -31.13 -50.01
CA ASN A 403 -2.56 -31.47 -51.29
C ASN A 403 -1.36 -30.57 -51.68
N ASP A 404 -0.79 -29.81 -50.74
CA ASP A 404 0.36 -28.93 -50.96
C ASP A 404 1.63 -29.59 -50.41
N ILE A 405 2.38 -30.17 -51.35
CA ILE A 405 3.61 -30.91 -51.07
C ILE A 405 4.68 -30.03 -50.41
N ARG A 406 4.69 -28.73 -50.68
CA ARG A 406 5.70 -27.82 -50.14
C ARG A 406 5.44 -27.52 -48.66
N VAL A 407 4.17 -27.29 -48.30
CA VAL A 407 3.75 -27.02 -46.92
C VAL A 407 3.92 -28.27 -46.06
N ALA A 408 3.47 -29.42 -46.54
CA ALA A 408 3.62 -30.69 -45.82
C ALA A 408 5.11 -31.04 -45.61
N ARG A 409 5.98 -30.85 -46.61
CA ARG A 409 7.43 -31.14 -46.47
C ARG A 409 8.12 -30.28 -45.41
N HIS A 410 7.66 -29.05 -45.16
CA HIS A 410 8.22 -28.17 -44.13
C HIS A 410 7.63 -28.41 -42.74
N LEU A 411 6.36 -28.83 -42.66
CA LEU A 411 5.69 -29.07 -41.38
C LEU A 411 5.90 -30.49 -40.83
N LEU A 412 6.06 -31.50 -41.70
CA LEU A 412 6.18 -32.91 -41.31
C LEU A 412 7.31 -33.18 -40.29
N PRO A 413 8.53 -32.62 -40.44
CA PRO A 413 9.61 -32.88 -39.48
C PRO A 413 9.32 -32.31 -38.09
N VAL A 414 8.66 -31.15 -38.03
CA VAL A 414 8.30 -30.46 -36.77
C VAL A 414 7.15 -31.20 -36.09
N LEU A 415 6.12 -31.57 -36.85
CA LEU A 415 4.95 -32.28 -36.34
C LEU A 415 5.29 -33.73 -35.95
N SER A 416 6.19 -34.40 -36.66
CA SER A 416 6.70 -35.73 -36.30
C SER A 416 7.46 -35.70 -34.97
N MET A 417 8.24 -34.65 -34.73
CA MET A 417 8.97 -34.47 -33.46
C MET A 417 8.02 -34.18 -32.29
N LEU A 418 6.98 -33.37 -32.51
CA LEU A 418 6.06 -32.94 -31.45
C LEU A 418 4.97 -33.97 -31.14
N LEU A 419 4.44 -34.66 -32.16
CA LEU A 419 3.30 -35.57 -32.04
C LEU A 419 3.69 -37.06 -32.10
N LYS A 420 4.97 -37.37 -32.35
CA LYS A 420 5.50 -38.74 -32.48
C LYS A 420 4.66 -39.57 -33.46
N PHE A 421 4.61 -39.14 -34.72
CA PHE A 421 3.92 -39.90 -35.78
C PHE A 421 4.44 -41.33 -35.88
N THR A 422 3.52 -42.27 -36.02
CA THR A 422 3.82 -43.68 -36.30
C THR A 422 4.07 -43.88 -37.79
N ASP A 423 4.73 -44.98 -38.15
CA ASP A 423 5.01 -45.32 -39.55
C ASP A 423 3.73 -45.42 -40.40
N ASP A 424 2.62 -45.85 -39.80
CA ASP A 424 1.31 -45.89 -40.45
C ASP A 424 0.78 -44.50 -40.82
N ASP A 425 0.98 -43.49 -39.95
CA ASP A 425 0.58 -42.10 -40.22
C ASP A 425 1.43 -41.50 -41.34
N LEU A 426 2.74 -41.77 -41.34
CA LEU A 426 3.67 -41.30 -42.37
C LEU A 426 3.39 -41.96 -43.72
N GLN A 427 3.03 -43.24 -43.74
CA GLN A 427 2.59 -43.93 -44.96
C GLN A 427 1.28 -43.35 -45.49
N ALA A 428 0.31 -43.05 -44.61
CA ALA A 428 -0.95 -42.43 -45.00
C ALA A 428 -0.76 -41.06 -45.64
N ILE A 429 0.07 -40.19 -45.03
CA ILE A 429 0.41 -38.87 -45.56
C ILE A 429 1.15 -39.00 -46.89
N THR A 430 2.16 -39.86 -46.97
CA THR A 430 2.97 -40.04 -48.20
C THR A 430 2.14 -40.58 -49.35
N LYS A 431 1.19 -41.50 -49.08
CA LYS A 431 0.27 -42.03 -50.09
C LYS A 431 -0.71 -40.98 -50.59
N ALA A 432 -1.24 -40.14 -49.69
CA ALA A 432 -2.13 -39.04 -50.07
C ALA A 432 -1.42 -37.97 -50.90
N MET A 433 -0.13 -37.75 -50.68
CA MET A 433 0.68 -36.77 -51.42
C MET A 433 1.19 -37.26 -52.79
N LEU A 434 1.09 -38.56 -53.08
CA LEU A 434 1.47 -39.18 -54.36
C LEU A 434 0.28 -39.34 -55.33
N GLN A 435 -0.95 -39.08 -54.85
CA GLN A 435 -2.17 -38.99 -55.65
C GLN A 435 -2.42 -37.54 -56.06
#